data_AF-A0A2V7PU34-F1
#
_entry.id   AF-A0A2V7PU34-F1
#
_cell.length_a   1.000
_cell.length_b   1.000
_cell.length_c   1.000
_cell.angle_alpha   90.00
_cell.angle_beta   90.00
_cell.angle_gamma   90.00
#
_symmetry.space_group_name_H-M   'P 1'
#
loop_
_entity.id
_entity.type
_entity.pdbx_description
1 polymer ?
#
loop_
_entity_poly.entity_id
_entity_poly.type
_entity_poly.pdbx_seq_one_letter_code
_entity_poly.pdbx_strand_id
1 'polypeptide(L)'
;MITAGVQSFRDTTSHMADSSGQIRMTRVQLRGSLTGNNPGDSVSVLGITSTRSGQPTLDLALISTFANRPAPVPFAVSTATAASASGGLLDAALVQITGANIADTATVSPDFVIHASDGSGALTIVIDPTLNLPRTVFRPGFSLSPRGVLLPNGAGAWLLKPRNGGDIVLN
;
A
#
# COMPACT_ATOMS: atom_id res chain seq x y z
N MET A 1 8.11 -10.82 6.11
CA MET A 1 8.64 -10.32 4.83
C MET A 1 8.14 -8.92 4.56
N ILE A 2 8.87 -8.13 3.78
CA ILE A 2 8.45 -6.78 3.37
C ILE A 2 7.37 -6.87 2.28
N THR A 3 6.26 -6.16 2.46
CA THR A 3 5.22 -5.98 1.44
C THR A 3 5.38 -4.65 0.70
N ALA A 4 5.84 -3.60 1.37
CA ALA A 4 6.24 -2.32 0.77
C ALA A 4 7.45 -1.73 1.51
N GLY A 5 8.46 -1.28 0.77
CA GLY A 5 9.69 -0.74 1.33
C GLY A 5 9.59 0.75 1.70
N VAL A 6 10.58 1.26 2.42
CA VAL A 6 10.64 2.70 2.80
C VAL A 6 10.70 3.65 1.62
N GLN A 7 11.19 3.16 0.47
CA GLN A 7 11.27 3.91 -0.78
C GLN A 7 9.93 4.00 -1.53
N SER A 8 8.93 3.21 -1.12
CA SER A 8 7.63 3.19 -1.82
C SER A 8 6.85 4.48 -1.64
N PHE A 9 6.98 5.14 -0.49
CA PHE A 9 6.17 6.28 -0.10
C PHE A 9 7.02 7.40 0.50
N ARG A 10 6.62 8.66 0.30
CA ARG A 10 7.31 9.82 0.91
C ARG A 10 7.26 9.88 2.43
N ASP A 11 6.34 9.13 3.05
CA ASP A 11 6.09 9.18 4.51
C ASP A 11 7.00 8.25 5.32
N THR A 12 8.05 7.68 4.71
CA THR A 12 9.07 6.83 5.35
C THR A 12 8.48 5.60 6.08
N THR A 13 7.30 5.16 5.64
CA THR A 13 6.66 3.94 6.16
C THR A 13 7.13 2.72 5.37
N SER A 14 7.13 1.57 6.04
CA SER A 14 7.32 0.27 5.39
C SER A 14 6.29 -0.71 5.95
N HIS A 15 5.97 -1.75 5.20
CA HIS A 15 4.91 -2.68 5.54
C HIS A 15 5.48 -4.08 5.51
N MET A 16 5.10 -4.91 6.47
CA MET A 16 5.53 -6.29 6.54
C MET A 16 4.38 -7.23 6.82
N ALA A 17 4.56 -8.49 6.42
CA ALA A 17 3.61 -9.57 6.64
C ALA A 17 4.35 -10.86 7.04
N ASP A 18 3.69 -11.69 7.82
CA ASP A 18 4.06 -13.09 8.03
C ASP A 18 2.81 -13.99 7.95
N SER A 19 2.90 -15.21 8.44
CA SER A 19 1.77 -16.16 8.43
C SER A 19 0.64 -15.78 9.40
N SER A 20 0.88 -14.87 10.34
CA SER A 20 -0.09 -14.43 11.34
C SER A 20 -0.84 -13.16 10.94
N GLY A 21 -0.25 -12.31 10.10
CA GLY A 21 -0.89 -11.10 9.65
C GLY A 21 0.06 -10.09 9.02
N GLN A 22 -0.38 -8.83 8.99
CA GLN A 22 0.36 -7.72 8.42
C GLN A 22 0.46 -6.57 9.43
N ILE A 23 1.53 -5.79 9.32
CA ILE A 23 1.73 -4.64 10.19
C ILE A 23 2.45 -3.52 9.43
N ARG A 24 1.99 -2.30 9.73
CA ARG A 24 2.63 -1.06 9.27
C ARG A 24 3.73 -0.66 10.22
N MET A 25 4.88 -0.33 9.64
CA MET A 25 6.04 0.20 10.34
C MET A 25 6.19 1.68 10.05
N THR A 26 6.50 2.46 11.08
CA THR A 26 6.61 3.92 11.01
C THR A 26 7.96 4.39 11.54
N ARG A 27 8.38 5.59 11.10
CA ARG A 27 9.70 6.18 11.41
C ARG A 27 10.84 5.17 11.19
N VAL A 28 10.78 4.52 10.02
CA VAL A 28 11.61 3.35 9.73
C VAL A 28 13.05 3.75 9.50
N GLN A 29 13.97 2.99 10.09
CA GLN A 29 15.40 3.06 9.84
C GLN A 29 15.90 1.70 9.33
N LEU A 30 16.83 1.73 8.38
CA LEU A 30 17.45 0.52 7.85
C LEU A 30 18.86 0.35 8.44
N ARG A 31 19.16 -0.85 8.94
CA ARG A 31 20.50 -1.18 9.42
C ARG A 31 21.47 -1.38 8.24
N GLY A 32 22.74 -1.03 8.42
CA GLY A 32 23.80 -1.34 7.46
C GLY A 32 23.91 -0.36 6.29
N SER A 33 23.53 0.90 6.50
CA SER A 33 23.61 1.98 5.49
C SER A 33 22.78 1.71 4.22
N LEU A 34 21.78 0.82 4.31
CA LEU A 34 20.84 0.57 3.23
C LEU A 34 19.92 1.78 3.03
N THR A 35 19.60 2.10 1.77
CA THR A 35 18.70 3.19 1.39
C THR A 35 17.29 2.71 1.04
N GLY A 36 17.06 1.40 1.00
CA GLY A 36 15.77 0.78 0.72
C GLY A 36 15.73 -0.69 1.11
N ASN A 37 14.53 -1.26 1.10
CA ASN A 37 14.24 -2.68 1.33
C ASN A 37 13.24 -3.15 0.29
N ASN A 38 13.53 -4.26 -0.39
CA ASN A 38 12.71 -4.69 -1.52
C ASN A 38 11.46 -5.45 -1.02
N PRO A 39 10.29 -5.26 -1.67
CA PRO A 39 9.16 -6.16 -1.46
C PRO A 39 9.59 -7.62 -1.69
N GLY A 40 9.32 -8.47 -0.71
CA GLY A 40 9.76 -9.87 -0.67
C GLY A 40 10.76 -10.12 0.44
N ASP A 41 11.66 -9.17 0.71
CA ASP A 41 12.80 -9.38 1.61
C ASP A 41 12.37 -9.92 2.98
N SER A 42 13.10 -10.94 3.44
CA SER A 42 13.01 -11.45 4.81
C SER A 42 13.84 -10.55 5.71
N VAL A 43 13.17 -10.03 6.74
CA VAL A 43 13.71 -9.04 7.65
C VAL A 43 13.43 -9.41 9.10
N SER A 44 14.29 -8.95 9.99
CA SER A 44 14.04 -8.87 11.43
C SER A 44 13.85 -7.39 11.77
N VAL A 45 12.88 -7.08 12.61
CA VAL A 45 12.53 -5.70 12.95
C VAL A 45 12.47 -5.56 14.45
N LEU A 46 13.19 -4.57 14.96
CA LEU A 46 13.07 -4.12 16.35
C LEU A 46 12.34 -2.78 16.37
N GLY A 47 11.34 -2.62 17.21
CA GLY A 47 10.60 -1.36 17.33
C GLY A 47 9.72 -1.34 18.57
N ILE A 48 8.89 -0.30 18.67
CA ILE A 48 7.98 -0.06 19.79
C ILE A 48 6.55 -0.27 19.30
N THR A 49 5.74 -1.00 20.06
CA THR A 49 4.31 -1.14 19.75
C THR A 49 3.61 0.21 19.88
N SER A 50 2.77 0.53 18.89
CA SER A 50 2.05 1.80 18.83
C SER A 50 0.69 1.60 18.16
N THR A 51 -0.09 2.67 18.06
CA THR A 51 -1.40 2.66 17.39
C THR A 51 -1.54 3.92 16.54
N ARG A 52 -2.01 3.75 15.29
CA ARG A 52 -2.26 4.86 14.38
C ARG A 52 -3.58 4.65 13.64
N SER A 53 -4.49 5.61 13.78
CA SER A 53 -5.84 5.54 13.21
C SER A 53 -6.61 4.29 13.68
N GLY A 54 -6.46 3.93 14.95
CA GLY A 54 -7.12 2.76 15.55
C GLY A 54 -6.49 1.41 15.22
N GLN A 55 -5.40 1.37 14.44
CA GLN A 55 -4.73 0.14 14.06
C GLN A 55 -3.36 -0.03 14.74
N PRO A 56 -2.98 -1.26 15.15
CA PRO A 56 -1.64 -1.55 15.65
C PRO A 56 -0.55 -1.21 14.64
N THR A 57 0.55 -0.66 15.12
CA THR A 57 1.73 -0.34 14.31
C THR A 57 2.99 -0.66 15.07
N LEU A 58 4.11 -0.81 14.33
CA LEU A 58 5.44 -0.86 14.90
C LEU A 58 6.14 0.47 14.62
N ASP A 59 6.53 1.18 15.65
CA ASP A 59 7.08 2.52 15.59
C ASP A 59 8.57 2.52 15.95
N LEU A 60 9.31 3.52 15.47
CA LEU A 60 10.79 3.55 15.54
C LEU A 60 11.40 2.22 15.04
N ALA A 61 10.86 1.71 13.94
CA ALA A 61 11.20 0.38 13.44
C ALA A 61 12.61 0.37 12.81
N LEU A 62 13.52 -0.40 13.41
CA LEU A 62 14.84 -0.68 12.88
C LEU A 62 14.83 -2.03 12.14
N ILE A 63 14.95 -1.98 10.82
CA ILE A 63 14.89 -3.16 9.95
C ILE A 63 16.32 -3.69 9.68
N SER A 64 16.50 -4.99 9.85
CA SER A 64 17.68 -5.75 9.41
C SER A 64 17.25 -6.79 8.36
N THR A 65 17.70 -6.61 7.12
CA THR A 65 17.48 -7.59 6.04
C THR A 65 18.49 -8.72 6.14
N PHE A 66 18.03 -9.96 6.06
CA PHE A 66 18.91 -11.13 6.13
C PHE A 66 18.73 -12.14 4.98
N ALA A 67 17.67 -12.00 4.17
CA ALA A 67 17.57 -12.73 2.91
C ALA A 67 16.70 -11.98 1.90
N ASN A 68 17.11 -12.02 0.64
CA ASN A 68 16.31 -11.56 -0.49
C ASN A 68 15.35 -12.68 -0.91
N ARG A 69 14.10 -12.33 -1.22
CA ARG A 69 13.08 -13.28 -1.66
C ARG A 69 12.23 -12.68 -2.78
N PRO A 70 11.50 -13.49 -3.56
CA PRO A 70 10.54 -13.00 -4.54
C PRO A 70 9.50 -12.08 -3.90
N ALA A 71 8.96 -11.16 -4.70
CA ALA A 71 7.89 -10.27 -4.25
C ALA A 71 6.67 -11.07 -3.74
N PRO A 72 6.00 -10.59 -2.67
CA PRO A 72 4.83 -11.27 -2.12
C PRO A 72 3.67 -11.27 -3.11
N VAL A 73 2.89 -12.35 -3.07
CA VAL A 73 1.64 -12.48 -3.83
C VAL A 73 0.56 -11.63 -3.15
N PRO A 74 -0.08 -10.68 -3.86
CA PRO A 74 -1.17 -9.89 -3.31
C PRO A 74 -2.43 -10.73 -3.05
N PHE A 75 -3.25 -10.33 -2.07
CA PHE A 75 -4.60 -10.86 -1.92
C PHE A 75 -5.51 -10.30 -3.01
N ALA A 76 -6.13 -11.18 -3.80
CA ALA A 76 -7.17 -10.76 -4.74
C ALA A 76 -8.44 -10.38 -3.96
N VAL A 77 -8.89 -9.14 -4.11
CA VAL A 77 -10.08 -8.60 -3.41
C VAL A 77 -10.89 -7.72 -4.34
N SER A 78 -12.15 -7.48 -3.99
CA SER A 78 -12.99 -6.47 -4.66
C SER A 78 -12.70 -5.05 -4.16
N THR A 79 -13.15 -4.04 -4.88
CA THR A 79 -13.03 -2.64 -4.44
C THR A 79 -13.77 -2.38 -3.13
N ALA A 80 -14.94 -2.99 -2.89
CA ALA A 80 -15.66 -2.86 -1.63
C ALA A 80 -14.92 -3.50 -0.43
N THR A 81 -14.32 -4.67 -0.64
CA THR A 81 -13.51 -5.33 0.40
C THR A 81 -12.27 -4.50 0.72
N ALA A 82 -11.63 -3.93 -0.30
CA ALA A 82 -10.50 -3.01 -0.11
C ALA A 82 -10.91 -1.72 0.62
N ALA A 83 -12.03 -1.11 0.26
CA ALA A 83 -12.51 0.15 0.82
C ALA A 83 -12.89 0.04 2.32
N SER A 84 -13.24 -1.16 2.77
CA SER A 84 -13.49 -1.48 4.17
C SER A 84 -12.32 -2.18 4.87
N ALA A 85 -11.28 -2.55 4.12
CA ALA A 85 -10.23 -3.50 4.50
C ALA A 85 -10.77 -4.72 5.26
N SER A 86 -11.93 -5.24 4.86
CA SER A 86 -12.66 -6.30 5.57
C SER A 86 -12.85 -6.01 7.07
N GLY A 87 -13.28 -4.81 7.42
CA GLY A 87 -13.40 -4.36 8.81
C GLY A 87 -12.06 -4.05 9.48
N GLY A 88 -11.02 -3.75 8.69
CA GLY A 88 -9.67 -3.47 9.15
C GLY A 88 -8.76 -4.69 9.33
N LEU A 89 -9.25 -5.89 9.04
CA LEU A 89 -8.44 -7.12 9.04
C LEU A 89 -7.32 -7.11 7.99
N LEU A 90 -7.47 -6.31 6.93
CA LEU A 90 -6.48 -6.16 5.87
C LEU A 90 -5.62 -4.90 6.02
N ASP A 91 -5.46 -4.35 7.23
CA ASP A 91 -4.50 -3.26 7.46
C ASP A 91 -3.10 -3.68 6.99
N ALA A 92 -2.39 -2.79 6.30
CA ALA A 92 -1.06 -3.03 5.75
C ALA A 92 -0.96 -4.20 4.75
N ALA A 93 -2.09 -4.84 4.40
CA ALA A 93 -2.10 -5.98 3.50
C ALA A 93 -1.84 -5.53 2.07
N LEU A 94 -1.02 -6.30 1.36
CA LEU A 94 -0.84 -6.15 -0.08
C LEU A 94 -2.02 -6.79 -0.79
N VAL A 95 -2.79 -6.00 -1.52
CA VAL A 95 -3.97 -6.46 -2.25
C VAL A 95 -3.85 -6.20 -3.74
N GLN A 96 -4.65 -6.90 -4.53
CA GLN A 96 -4.83 -6.72 -5.96
C GLN A 96 -6.32 -6.66 -6.27
N ILE A 97 -6.68 -5.72 -7.14
CA ILE A 97 -8.01 -5.56 -7.71
C ILE A 97 -7.88 -5.68 -9.22
N THR A 98 -8.89 -6.25 -9.87
CA THR A 98 -8.92 -6.47 -11.31
C THR A 98 -10.05 -5.65 -11.93
N GLY A 99 -9.74 -4.87 -12.97
CA GLY A 99 -10.75 -4.24 -13.82
C GLY A 99 -11.62 -3.17 -13.15
N ALA A 100 -11.08 -2.41 -12.19
CA ALA A 100 -11.82 -1.32 -11.57
C ALA A 100 -11.96 -0.14 -12.55
N ASN A 101 -13.19 0.30 -12.81
CA ASN A 101 -13.50 1.44 -13.65
C ASN A 101 -13.25 2.75 -12.90
N ILE A 102 -12.53 3.68 -13.53
CA ILE A 102 -12.26 5.02 -13.00
C ILE A 102 -13.54 5.83 -13.10
N ALA A 103 -14.05 6.28 -11.96
CA ALA A 103 -15.21 7.17 -11.88
C ALA A 103 -14.76 8.64 -11.95
N ASP A 104 -13.74 9.01 -11.17
CA ASP A 104 -13.15 10.33 -11.19
C ASP A 104 -11.65 10.29 -10.84
N THR A 105 -10.97 11.41 -11.04
CA THR A 105 -9.62 11.64 -10.57
C THR A 105 -9.48 13.06 -10.03
N ALA A 106 -8.58 13.24 -9.06
CA ALA A 106 -8.26 14.55 -8.50
C ALA A 106 -6.77 14.65 -8.20
N THR A 107 -6.20 15.83 -8.44
CA THR A 107 -4.89 16.17 -7.86
C THR A 107 -5.12 16.77 -6.49
N VAL A 108 -4.66 16.07 -5.45
CA VAL A 108 -4.69 16.55 -4.06
C VAL A 108 -3.23 16.73 -3.65
N SER A 109 -2.68 17.91 -3.98
CA SER A 109 -1.24 18.15 -3.94
C SER A 109 -0.60 17.71 -2.60
N PRO A 110 0.49 16.90 -2.64
CA PRO A 110 1.21 16.48 -3.83
C PRO A 110 0.71 15.16 -4.47
N ASP A 111 -0.25 14.48 -3.83
CA ASP A 111 -0.73 13.16 -4.24
C ASP A 111 -1.72 13.26 -5.42
N PHE A 112 -1.91 12.15 -6.11
CA PHE A 112 -2.95 12.01 -7.14
C PHE A 112 -3.93 10.93 -6.71
N VAL A 113 -5.21 11.29 -6.67
CA VAL A 113 -6.29 10.45 -6.15
C VAL A 113 -7.13 9.95 -7.32
N ILE A 114 -7.46 8.66 -7.30
CA ILE A 114 -8.32 8.00 -8.26
C ILE A 114 -9.46 7.36 -7.47
N HIS A 115 -10.71 7.65 -7.82
CA HIS A 115 -11.85 6.88 -7.33
C HIS A 115 -12.24 5.87 -8.40
N ALA A 116 -12.24 4.59 -8.03
CA ALA A 116 -12.53 3.51 -8.96
C ALA A 116 -13.45 2.46 -8.33
N SER A 117 -14.16 1.70 -9.16
CA SER A 117 -15.09 0.65 -8.73
C SER A 117 -15.07 -0.52 -9.71
N ASP A 118 -15.03 -1.75 -9.19
CA ASP A 118 -15.26 -2.97 -9.97
C ASP A 118 -16.76 -3.34 -10.07
N GLY A 119 -17.65 -2.46 -9.59
CA GLY A 119 -19.09 -2.69 -9.47
C GLY A 119 -19.53 -3.06 -8.05
N SER A 120 -18.62 -3.49 -7.17
CA SER A 120 -18.96 -3.83 -5.77
C SER A 120 -19.04 -2.63 -4.84
N GLY A 121 -18.34 -1.53 -5.15
CA GLY A 121 -18.27 -0.33 -4.32
C GLY A 121 -17.11 0.58 -4.70
N ALA A 122 -17.15 1.85 -4.28
CA ALA A 122 -16.07 2.78 -4.58
C ALA A 122 -14.84 2.53 -3.68
N LEU A 123 -13.66 2.59 -4.29
CA LEU A 123 -12.36 2.58 -3.61
C LEU A 123 -11.58 3.84 -3.97
N THR A 124 -10.96 4.44 -2.96
CA THR A 124 -9.97 5.50 -3.13
C THR A 124 -8.58 4.88 -3.33
N ILE A 125 -7.94 5.19 -4.44
CA ILE A 125 -6.56 4.82 -4.74
C ILE A 125 -5.72 6.09 -4.71
N VAL A 126 -4.62 6.08 -3.95
CA VAL A 126 -3.73 7.23 -3.80
C VAL A 126 -2.37 6.91 -4.40
N ILE A 127 -2.02 7.66 -5.44
CA ILE A 127 -0.73 7.63 -6.11
C ILE A 127 0.19 8.64 -5.43
N ASP A 128 1.19 8.13 -4.72
CA ASP A 128 2.26 8.92 -4.13
C ASP A 128 3.12 9.54 -5.24
N PRO A 129 3.56 10.81 -5.12
CA PRO A 129 4.39 11.46 -6.12
C PRO A 129 5.71 10.73 -6.41
N THR A 130 6.20 9.89 -5.48
CA THR A 130 7.38 9.04 -5.69
C THR A 130 7.28 8.13 -6.92
N LEU A 131 6.06 7.77 -7.36
CA LEU A 131 5.85 6.89 -8.51
C LEU A 131 6.12 7.59 -9.86
N ASN A 132 6.14 8.93 -9.91
CA ASN A 132 6.40 9.71 -11.14
C ASN A 132 5.58 9.28 -12.37
N LEU A 133 4.33 8.88 -12.17
CA LEU A 133 3.47 8.42 -13.26
C LEU A 133 2.79 9.60 -13.99
N PRO A 134 2.64 9.52 -15.33
CA PRO A 134 1.93 10.55 -16.09
C PRO A 134 0.44 10.52 -15.75
N ARG A 135 -0.06 11.53 -15.02
CA ARG A 135 -1.44 11.58 -14.52
C ARG A 135 -2.50 11.55 -15.63
N THR A 136 -2.15 12.00 -16.83
CA THR A 136 -3.03 12.07 -18.01
C THR A 136 -3.47 10.72 -18.56
N VAL A 137 -2.88 9.62 -18.08
CA VAL A 137 -3.29 8.25 -18.45
C VAL A 137 -4.50 7.78 -17.64
N PHE A 138 -4.78 8.39 -16.49
CA PHE A 138 -5.90 8.04 -15.63
C PHE A 138 -7.09 8.92 -15.97
N ARG A 139 -8.09 8.36 -16.66
CA ARG A 139 -9.26 9.09 -17.16
C ARG A 139 -10.55 8.40 -16.74
N PRO A 140 -11.58 9.15 -16.33
CA PRO A 140 -12.91 8.58 -16.13
C PRO A 140 -13.37 7.74 -17.33
N GLY A 141 -14.01 6.60 -17.05
CA GLY A 141 -14.48 5.64 -18.05
C GLY A 141 -13.44 4.62 -18.53
N PHE A 142 -12.15 4.78 -18.16
CA PHE A 142 -11.13 3.75 -18.37
C PHE A 142 -11.12 2.77 -17.19
N SER A 143 -10.51 1.60 -17.37
CA SER A 143 -10.35 0.62 -16.31
C SER A 143 -8.89 0.43 -15.93
N LEU A 144 -8.65 0.04 -14.68
CA LEU A 144 -7.32 -0.34 -14.20
C LEU A 144 -7.37 -1.53 -13.25
N SER A 145 -6.25 -2.22 -13.14
CA SER A 145 -6.05 -3.34 -12.20
C SER A 145 -4.91 -2.97 -11.25
N PRO A 146 -5.20 -2.29 -10.12
CA PRO A 146 -4.18 -1.84 -9.19
C PRO A 146 -3.79 -2.95 -8.21
N ARG A 147 -2.53 -2.88 -7.78
CA ARG A 147 -1.98 -3.56 -6.61
C ARG A 147 -1.50 -2.51 -5.63
N GLY A 148 -1.49 -2.81 -4.35
CA GLY A 148 -1.00 -1.87 -3.36
C GLY A 148 -1.28 -2.29 -1.93
N VAL A 149 -0.75 -1.53 -0.98
CA VAL A 149 -1.04 -1.74 0.44
C VAL A 149 -2.29 -0.95 0.83
N LEU A 150 -3.13 -1.56 1.66
CA LEU A 150 -4.28 -0.87 2.26
C LEU A 150 -3.86 -0.10 3.50
N LEU A 151 -4.34 1.14 3.61
CA LEU A 151 -4.07 2.03 4.74
C LEU A 151 -5.34 2.72 5.24
N PRO A 152 -5.47 2.97 6.55
CA PRO A 152 -6.60 3.73 7.08
C PRO A 152 -6.57 5.17 6.56
N ASN A 153 -7.73 5.65 6.12
CA ASN A 153 -7.97 7.03 5.68
C ASN A 153 -8.95 7.81 6.61
N GLY A 154 -9.19 7.29 7.81
CA GLY A 154 -10.17 7.84 8.75
C GLY A 154 -10.95 6.73 9.44
N ALA A 155 -12.01 7.09 10.15
CA ALA A 155 -12.87 6.11 10.83
C ALA A 155 -13.57 5.20 9.81
N GLY A 156 -13.15 3.94 9.73
CA GLY A 156 -13.77 2.91 8.89
C GLY A 156 -13.51 3.05 7.37
N ALA A 157 -12.74 4.05 6.95
CA ALA A 157 -12.42 4.30 5.55
C ALA A 157 -10.98 3.88 5.25
N TRP A 158 -10.77 3.29 4.07
CA TRP A 158 -9.48 2.77 3.63
C TRP A 158 -9.13 3.27 2.24
N LEU A 159 -7.83 3.41 2.00
CA LEU A 159 -7.28 3.72 0.70
C LEU A 159 -6.27 2.66 0.28
N LEU A 160 -6.04 2.53 -1.01
CA LEU A 160 -5.00 1.69 -1.60
C LEU A 160 -3.84 2.57 -2.09
N LYS A 161 -2.61 2.26 -1.67
CA LYS A 161 -1.38 2.89 -2.20
C LYS A 161 -0.54 1.90 -3.00
N PRO A 162 -0.41 2.08 -4.33
CA PRO A 162 0.52 1.31 -5.14
C PRO A 162 1.98 1.60 -4.74
N ARG A 163 2.83 0.58 -4.75
CA ARG A 163 4.20 0.67 -4.22
C ARG A 163 5.23 1.13 -5.26
N ASN A 164 4.90 0.95 -6.53
CA ASN A 164 5.70 1.30 -7.70
C ASN A 164 4.80 1.33 -8.96
N GLY A 165 5.34 1.74 -10.11
CA GLY A 165 4.57 1.81 -11.36
C GLY A 165 4.04 0.45 -11.87
N GLY A 166 4.73 -0.66 -11.60
CA GLY A 166 4.32 -2.01 -12.01
C GLY A 166 3.14 -2.58 -11.20
N ASP A 167 2.76 -1.90 -10.11
CA ASP A 167 1.53 -2.21 -9.39
C ASP A 167 0.28 -1.67 -10.11
N ILE A 168 0.42 -0.95 -11.22
CA ILE A 168 -0.71 -0.36 -11.94
C ILE A 168 -0.73 -0.88 -13.37
N VAL A 169 -1.82 -1.55 -13.74
CA VAL A 169 -2.08 -2.00 -15.10
C VAL A 169 -3.33 -1.27 -15.60
N LEU A 170 -3.23 -0.55 -16.71
CA LEU A 170 -4.40 0.01 -17.40
C LEU A 170 -4.94 -1.05 -18.36
N ASN A 171 -6.26 -1.24 -18.42
CA ASN A 171 -6.91 -2.15 -19.36
C ASN A 171 -7.77 -1.40 -20.38
#